data_AF-A0AAE0CXX8-F1
#
_entry.id   AF-A0AAE0CXX8-F1
#
_cell.length_a   1.000
_cell.length_b   1.000
_cell.length_c   1.000
_cell.angle_alpha   90.00
_cell.angle_beta   90.00
_cell.angle_gamma   90.00
#
_symmetry.space_group_name_H-M   'P 1'
#
loop_
_entity.id
_entity.type
_entity.pdbx_description
1 polymer ?
#
loop_
_entity_poly.entity_id
_entity_poly.type
_entity_poly.pdbx_seq_one_letter_code
_entity_poly.pdbx_strand_id
1 'polypeptide(L)'
;MPTEEEQININIIAEYFAEYWGKGNADIVDKLCADNFVINYPMHGPRYGREEAKRMLREFKEAFPDISFHAYQHPLIASGPYVVGRWIGGGTHTGVAFHDLAVGALDQPNTGKKMYFSGTTIFTLKDGKIVDETGEEGALTALQQLGLIQGPNTGKEIKYLHETPAAHASFIYGVLTTRIFCRPTCPARLARQANVVFFDAAEDAVRAGFRPCKRCKPDSATPERRNQEVVQRACGIIRDRNGVVTPAEAAKLVGLSYRYFHGVFKEVTGVTPAHFARQCREEQLGDAVSSASLNTPLVATLTDNTTVVPKTSDELCAINSLNPAESGYKESSSENHELEMELDLIWREMCQDDGHGLWDQVDETLNGEMPWDELLSGAYQVNDADILDAEWII
;
A
#
# COMPACT_ATOMS: atom_id res chain seq x y z
N MET A 1 -12.20 -27.91 9.86
CA MET A 1 -11.83 -28.99 8.92
C MET A 1 -12.99 -29.11 7.95
N PRO A 2 -12.73 -29.12 6.62
CA PRO A 2 -13.79 -29.36 5.65
C PRO A 2 -14.43 -30.73 5.89
N THR A 3 -15.72 -30.85 5.59
CA THR A 3 -16.42 -32.13 5.47
C THR A 3 -15.86 -32.96 4.32
N GLU A 4 -16.22 -34.24 4.26
CA GLU A 4 -15.81 -35.12 3.15
C GLU A 4 -16.28 -34.59 1.79
N GLU A 5 -17.53 -34.12 1.72
CA GLU A 5 -18.10 -33.50 0.52
C GLU A 5 -17.36 -32.22 0.14
N GLU A 6 -17.07 -31.35 1.11
CA GLU A 6 -16.28 -30.13 0.87
C GLU A 6 -14.87 -30.44 0.38
N GLN A 7 -14.24 -31.50 0.90
CA GLN A 7 -12.91 -31.93 0.44
C GLN A 7 -12.95 -32.46 -1.00
N ILE A 8 -14.00 -33.20 -1.36
CA ILE A 8 -14.24 -33.63 -2.75
C ILE A 8 -14.41 -32.40 -3.65
N ASN A 9 -15.22 -31.43 -3.23
CA ASN A 9 -15.46 -30.19 -3.98
C ASN A 9 -14.15 -29.40 -4.17
N ILE A 10 -13.33 -29.26 -3.13
CA ILE A 10 -12.00 -28.65 -3.21
C ILE A 10 -11.13 -29.34 -4.26
N ASN A 11 -11.11 -30.69 -4.29
CA ASN A 11 -10.31 -31.44 -5.24
C ASN A 11 -10.79 -31.27 -6.69
N ILE A 12 -12.12 -31.25 -6.91
CA ILE A 12 -12.72 -30.98 -8.22
C ILE A 12 -12.29 -29.59 -8.72
N ILE A 13 -12.38 -28.57 -7.88
CA ILE A 13 -12.00 -27.21 -8.26
C ILE A 13 -10.49 -27.07 -8.45
N ALA A 14 -9.67 -27.73 -7.63
CA ALA A 14 -8.23 -27.74 -7.81
C ALA A 14 -7.83 -28.34 -9.17
N GLU A 15 -8.45 -29.46 -9.57
CA GLU A 15 -8.24 -30.07 -10.89
C GLU A 15 -8.72 -29.15 -12.02
N TYR A 16 -9.96 -28.63 -11.92
CA TYR A 16 -10.52 -27.70 -12.90
C TYR A 16 -9.63 -26.48 -13.12
N PHE A 17 -9.20 -25.85 -12.02
CA PHE A 17 -8.37 -24.64 -12.08
C PHE A 17 -7.00 -24.93 -12.71
N ALA A 18 -6.35 -26.04 -12.33
CA ALA A 18 -5.06 -26.42 -12.88
C ALA A 18 -5.12 -26.74 -14.38
N GLU A 19 -6.18 -27.41 -14.83
CA GLU A 19 -6.35 -27.81 -16.23
C GLU A 19 -6.88 -26.67 -17.11
N TYR A 20 -8.04 -26.12 -16.77
CA TYR A 20 -8.72 -25.12 -17.59
C TYR A 20 -7.96 -23.80 -17.61
N TRP A 21 -7.71 -23.22 -16.43
CA TRP A 21 -7.10 -21.90 -16.30
C TRP A 21 -5.56 -21.92 -16.29
N GLY A 22 -4.96 -22.99 -15.75
CA GLY A 22 -3.50 -23.14 -15.73
C GLY A 22 -2.94 -23.62 -17.06
N LYS A 23 -3.40 -24.77 -17.55
CA LYS A 23 -2.85 -25.39 -18.78
C LYS A 23 -3.54 -24.94 -20.06
N GLY A 24 -4.72 -24.32 -19.97
CA GLY A 24 -5.53 -24.00 -21.15
C GLY A 24 -6.23 -25.22 -21.75
N ASN A 25 -6.44 -26.28 -20.96
CA ASN A 25 -7.13 -27.49 -21.39
C ASN A 25 -8.64 -27.26 -21.39
N ALA A 26 -9.19 -26.83 -22.52
CA ALA A 26 -10.61 -26.56 -22.66
C ALA A 26 -11.49 -27.80 -22.47
N ASP A 27 -11.00 -29.00 -22.78
CA ASP A 27 -11.80 -30.23 -22.76
C ASP A 27 -12.10 -30.73 -21.34
N ILE A 28 -11.41 -30.21 -20.31
CA ILE A 28 -11.67 -30.58 -18.91
C ILE A 28 -13.10 -30.25 -18.47
N VAL A 29 -13.75 -29.26 -19.10
CA VAL A 29 -15.15 -28.90 -18.79
C VAL A 29 -16.11 -30.06 -19.05
N ASP A 30 -15.79 -30.96 -19.99
CA ASP A 30 -16.62 -32.15 -20.27
C ASP A 30 -16.64 -33.10 -19.08
N LYS A 31 -15.50 -33.20 -18.39
CA LYS A 31 -15.33 -34.04 -17.20
C LYS A 31 -15.91 -33.39 -15.95
N LEU A 32 -15.68 -32.10 -15.72
CA LEU A 32 -15.91 -31.50 -14.40
C LEU A 32 -17.14 -30.59 -14.32
N CYS A 33 -17.65 -30.09 -15.44
CA CYS A 33 -18.78 -29.15 -15.43
C CYS A 33 -20.09 -29.83 -15.85
N ALA A 34 -21.21 -29.25 -15.39
CA ALA A 34 -22.55 -29.57 -15.89
C ALA A 34 -22.73 -29.04 -17.32
N ASP A 35 -23.66 -29.64 -18.08
CA ASP A 35 -23.87 -29.28 -19.50
C ASP A 35 -24.22 -27.79 -19.69
N ASN A 36 -24.99 -27.23 -18.75
CA ASN A 36 -25.48 -25.85 -18.76
C ASN A 36 -24.77 -24.95 -17.73
N PHE A 37 -23.55 -25.30 -17.31
CA PHE A 37 -22.83 -24.49 -16.32
C PHE A 37 -22.58 -23.06 -16.85
N VAL A 38 -22.50 -22.10 -15.95
CA VAL A 38 -22.23 -20.70 -16.29
C VAL A 38 -20.84 -20.33 -15.86
N ILE A 39 -20.12 -19.62 -16.72
CA ILE A 39 -18.87 -18.93 -16.39
C ILE A 39 -19.08 -17.43 -16.58
N ASN A 40 -18.84 -16.64 -15.54
CA ASN A 40 -19.12 -15.20 -15.54
C ASN A 40 -17.97 -14.41 -14.91
N TYR A 41 -17.35 -13.58 -15.74
CA TYR A 41 -16.28 -12.66 -15.35
C TYR A 41 -16.55 -11.27 -15.94
N PRO A 42 -16.37 -10.17 -15.19
CA PRO A 42 -16.66 -8.83 -15.67
C PRO A 42 -15.99 -8.44 -17.00
N MET A 43 -14.79 -8.96 -17.31
CA MET A 43 -14.09 -8.63 -18.54
C MET A 43 -14.69 -9.28 -19.78
N HIS A 44 -15.39 -10.41 -19.64
CA HIS A 44 -15.92 -11.19 -20.74
C HIS A 44 -17.45 -11.31 -20.73
N GLY A 45 -18.10 -10.99 -19.61
CA GLY A 45 -19.51 -11.28 -19.38
C GLY A 45 -19.81 -12.79 -19.25
N PRO A 46 -21.10 -13.15 -19.07
CA PRO A 46 -21.50 -14.53 -18.82
C PRO A 46 -21.46 -15.38 -20.09
N ARG A 47 -21.01 -16.63 -19.97
CA ARG A 47 -21.09 -17.69 -20.99
C ARG A 47 -21.88 -18.87 -20.44
N TYR A 48 -22.68 -19.48 -21.31
CA TYR A 48 -23.65 -20.48 -20.93
C TYR A 48 -23.33 -21.82 -21.61
N GLY A 49 -22.94 -22.80 -20.79
CA GLY A 49 -22.64 -24.15 -21.22
C GLY A 49 -21.21 -24.35 -21.68
N ARG A 50 -20.84 -25.63 -21.79
CA ARG A 50 -19.47 -26.09 -22.03
C ARG A 50 -18.86 -25.59 -23.33
N GLU A 51 -19.63 -25.54 -24.41
CA GLU A 51 -19.10 -25.13 -25.71
C GLU A 51 -18.73 -23.64 -25.75
N GLU A 52 -19.49 -22.80 -25.04
CA GLU A 52 -19.19 -21.39 -24.92
C GLU A 52 -17.93 -21.15 -24.07
N ALA A 53 -17.79 -21.89 -22.96
CA ALA A 53 -16.59 -21.85 -22.13
C ALA A 53 -15.35 -22.30 -22.93
N LYS A 54 -15.42 -23.45 -23.59
CA LYS A 54 -14.34 -23.94 -24.46
C LYS A 54 -13.94 -22.93 -25.52
N ARG A 55 -14.92 -22.28 -26.16
CA ARG A 55 -14.65 -21.26 -27.18
C ARG A 55 -13.95 -20.05 -26.58
N MET A 56 -14.43 -19.53 -25.45
CA MET A 56 -13.80 -18.43 -24.72
C MET A 56 -12.32 -18.74 -24.43
N LEU A 57 -12.03 -19.90 -23.83
CA LEU A 57 -10.64 -20.24 -23.49
C LEU A 57 -9.75 -20.41 -24.73
N ARG A 58 -10.26 -21.00 -25.81
CA ARG A 58 -9.51 -21.15 -27.07
C ARG A 58 -9.20 -19.79 -27.71
N GLU A 59 -10.21 -18.92 -27.86
CA GLU A 59 -10.02 -17.58 -28.41
C GLU A 59 -9.03 -16.77 -27.56
N PHE A 60 -9.12 -16.92 -26.23
CA PHE A 60 -8.20 -16.24 -25.32
C PHE A 60 -6.77 -16.76 -25.46
N LYS A 61 -6.56 -18.07 -25.59
CA LYS A 61 -5.27 -18.71 -25.85
C LYS A 61 -4.70 -18.37 -27.23
N GLU A 62 -5.55 -18.24 -28.24
CA GLU A 62 -5.12 -17.83 -29.58
C GLU A 62 -4.59 -16.39 -29.62
N ALA A 63 -5.16 -15.50 -28.81
CA ALA A 63 -4.70 -14.13 -28.65
C ALA A 63 -3.51 -14.01 -27.67
N PHE A 64 -3.51 -14.78 -26.59
CA PHE A 64 -2.49 -14.80 -25.54
C PHE A 64 -1.96 -16.23 -25.34
N PRO A 65 -1.04 -16.72 -26.18
CA PRO A 65 -0.54 -18.10 -26.11
C PRO A 65 0.06 -18.49 -24.74
N ASP A 66 0.68 -17.53 -24.06
CA ASP A 66 1.30 -17.67 -22.73
C ASP A 66 0.32 -17.40 -21.57
N ILE A 67 -0.97 -17.15 -21.81
CA ILE A 67 -1.93 -16.88 -20.74
C ILE A 67 -2.01 -18.06 -19.79
N SER A 68 -1.91 -17.78 -18.49
CA SER A 68 -2.06 -18.79 -17.45
C SER A 68 -2.49 -18.14 -16.14
N PHE A 69 -3.33 -18.83 -15.37
CA PHE A 69 -3.76 -18.41 -14.05
C PHE A 69 -3.54 -19.52 -13.02
N HIS A 70 -3.17 -19.11 -11.81
CA HIS A 70 -2.83 -20.02 -10.72
C HIS A 70 -3.44 -19.55 -9.39
N ALA A 71 -3.81 -20.52 -8.54
CA ALA A 71 -4.22 -20.22 -7.17
C ALA A 71 -3.10 -19.47 -6.42
N TYR A 72 -3.48 -18.51 -5.58
CA TYR A 72 -2.55 -17.57 -4.95
C TYR A 72 -2.85 -17.34 -3.47
N GLN A 73 -1.78 -17.28 -2.66
CA GLN A 73 -1.73 -16.97 -1.22
C GLN A 73 -2.42 -17.94 -0.25
N HIS A 74 -3.60 -18.46 -0.60
CA HIS A 74 -4.44 -19.21 0.33
C HIS A 74 -4.94 -20.51 -0.30
N PRO A 75 -5.18 -21.56 0.51
CA PRO A 75 -5.87 -22.75 0.01
C PRO A 75 -7.30 -22.40 -0.42
N LEU A 76 -7.88 -23.26 -1.25
CA LEU A 76 -9.31 -23.19 -1.55
C LEU A 76 -10.12 -23.35 -0.26
N ILE A 77 -11.18 -22.56 -0.12
CA ILE A 77 -12.08 -22.60 1.03
C ILE A 77 -13.42 -23.12 0.57
N ALA A 78 -13.96 -24.13 1.24
CA ALA A 78 -15.27 -24.68 0.93
C ALA A 78 -16.26 -24.51 2.08
N SER A 79 -17.52 -24.32 1.73
CA SER A 79 -18.66 -24.28 2.64
C SER A 79 -19.90 -24.80 1.92
N GLY A 80 -20.32 -26.02 2.21
CA GLY A 80 -21.38 -26.71 1.49
C GLY A 80 -21.10 -26.83 -0.02
N PRO A 81 -21.99 -26.35 -0.90
CA PRO A 81 -21.79 -26.46 -2.36
C PRO A 81 -20.78 -25.43 -2.92
N TYR A 82 -20.31 -24.49 -2.09
CA TYR A 82 -19.48 -23.39 -2.54
C TYR A 82 -18.01 -23.68 -2.29
N VAL A 83 -17.18 -23.37 -3.29
CA VAL A 83 -15.71 -23.34 -3.17
C VAL A 83 -15.22 -21.99 -3.64
N VAL A 84 -14.34 -21.35 -2.86
CA VAL A 84 -13.79 -20.03 -3.16
C VAL A 84 -12.28 -20.13 -3.33
N GLY A 85 -11.77 -19.52 -4.39
CA GLY A 85 -10.35 -19.48 -4.70
C GLY A 85 -9.88 -18.08 -5.09
N ARG A 86 -8.78 -17.63 -4.50
CA ARG A 86 -8.05 -16.45 -4.96
C ARG A 86 -6.97 -16.87 -5.94
N TRP A 87 -6.79 -16.11 -7.01
CA TRP A 87 -5.85 -16.46 -8.07
C TRP A 87 -5.16 -15.22 -8.63
N ILE A 88 -4.05 -15.48 -9.32
CA ILE A 88 -3.29 -14.50 -10.08
C ILE A 88 -2.90 -15.11 -11.42
N GLY A 89 -2.81 -14.28 -12.45
CA GLY A 89 -2.35 -14.72 -13.74
C GLY A 89 -2.30 -13.61 -14.76
N GLY A 90 -2.05 -13.99 -16.00
CA GLY A 90 -1.81 -13.04 -17.06
C GLY A 90 -1.05 -13.65 -18.22
N GLY A 91 -0.71 -12.79 -19.17
CA GLY A 91 -0.05 -13.17 -20.41
C GLY A 91 0.27 -11.96 -21.29
N THR A 92 0.86 -12.25 -22.44
CA THR A 92 1.31 -11.29 -23.44
C THR A 92 0.51 -11.49 -24.72
N HIS A 93 -0.05 -10.41 -25.25
CA HIS A 93 -0.77 -10.42 -26.51
C HIS A 93 0.22 -10.54 -27.69
N THR A 94 0.59 -11.78 -28.01
CA THR A 94 1.48 -12.14 -29.14
C THR A 94 0.74 -12.86 -30.26
N GLY A 95 -0.53 -13.18 -30.07
CA GLY A 95 -1.36 -13.93 -30.98
C GLY A 95 -2.23 -13.06 -31.91
N VAL A 96 -3.40 -13.58 -32.27
CA VAL A 96 -4.37 -12.92 -33.16
C VAL A 96 -5.07 -11.74 -32.50
N ALA A 97 -5.72 -10.87 -33.28
CA ALA A 97 -6.54 -9.79 -32.76
C ALA A 97 -7.62 -10.30 -31.80
N PHE A 98 -7.91 -9.55 -30.73
CA PHE A 98 -8.77 -9.99 -29.64
C PHE A 98 -9.90 -9.01 -29.36
N HIS A 99 -11.13 -9.49 -29.45
CA HIS A 99 -12.34 -8.67 -29.35
C HIS A 99 -13.26 -9.09 -28.19
N ASP A 100 -12.87 -10.12 -27.45
CA ASP A 100 -13.65 -10.63 -26.32
C ASP A 100 -13.32 -9.87 -25.03
N LEU A 101 -13.63 -8.57 -25.02
CA LEU A 101 -13.40 -7.64 -23.92
C LEU A 101 -14.64 -6.76 -23.70
N ALA A 102 -14.93 -6.44 -22.44
CA ALA A 102 -16.07 -5.61 -22.07
C ALA A 102 -15.95 -4.15 -22.58
N VAL A 103 -14.72 -3.66 -22.79
CA VAL A 103 -14.44 -2.31 -23.29
C VAL A 103 -13.26 -2.36 -24.26
N GLY A 104 -13.48 -1.84 -25.48
CA GLY A 104 -12.45 -1.77 -26.52
C GLY A 104 -12.11 -3.15 -27.11
N ALA A 105 -11.03 -3.19 -27.88
CA ALA A 105 -10.50 -4.40 -28.49
C ALA A 105 -9.01 -4.23 -28.79
N LEU A 106 -8.31 -5.35 -28.96
CA LEU A 106 -6.96 -5.39 -29.52
C LEU A 106 -7.07 -5.72 -31.01
N ASP A 107 -7.41 -4.72 -31.82
CA ASP A 107 -7.75 -4.89 -33.25
C ASP A 107 -6.58 -5.37 -34.12
N GLN A 108 -5.35 -5.25 -33.63
CA GLN A 108 -4.15 -5.70 -34.32
C GLN A 108 -3.59 -6.95 -33.64
N PRO A 109 -3.12 -7.95 -34.41
CA PRO A 109 -2.41 -9.08 -33.83
C PRO A 109 -1.08 -8.63 -33.21
N ASN A 110 -0.57 -9.41 -32.27
CA ASN A 110 0.77 -9.27 -31.68
C ASN A 110 1.13 -7.82 -31.25
N THR A 111 0.26 -7.21 -30.45
CA THR A 111 0.52 -5.85 -29.94
C THR A 111 1.70 -5.79 -28.95
N GLY A 112 2.16 -6.94 -28.43
CA GLY A 112 3.19 -7.02 -27.38
C GLY A 112 2.73 -6.54 -26.00
N LYS A 113 1.47 -6.09 -25.88
CA LYS A 113 0.89 -5.64 -24.62
C LYS A 113 0.75 -6.80 -23.66
N LYS A 114 0.99 -6.53 -22.38
CA LYS A 114 0.94 -7.53 -21.31
C LYS A 114 -0.19 -7.20 -20.38
N MET A 115 -0.78 -8.22 -19.77
CA MET A 115 -1.66 -8.05 -18.65
C MET A 115 -1.37 -9.06 -17.57
N TYR A 116 -1.33 -8.59 -16.32
CA TYR A 116 -1.23 -9.40 -15.11
C TYR A 116 -2.15 -8.83 -14.05
N PHE A 117 -3.02 -9.69 -13.53
CA PHE A 117 -4.06 -9.31 -12.59
C PHE A 117 -4.45 -10.50 -11.70
N SER A 118 -5.23 -10.20 -10.68
CA SER A 118 -5.72 -11.18 -9.72
C SER A 118 -7.23 -11.12 -9.63
N GLY A 119 -7.83 -12.21 -9.17
CA GLY A 119 -9.25 -12.27 -8.91
C GLY A 119 -9.59 -13.21 -7.77
N THR A 120 -10.88 -13.30 -7.50
CA THR A 120 -11.47 -14.27 -6.58
C THR A 120 -12.69 -14.86 -7.25
N THR A 121 -12.73 -16.19 -7.31
CA THR A 121 -13.81 -16.92 -7.96
C THR A 121 -14.56 -17.74 -6.93
N ILE A 122 -15.89 -17.68 -7.00
CA ILE A 122 -16.81 -18.54 -6.28
C ILE A 122 -17.32 -19.57 -7.27
N PHE A 123 -17.08 -20.84 -6.96
CA PHE A 123 -17.60 -21.98 -7.69
C PHE A 123 -18.78 -22.57 -6.92
N THR A 124 -19.84 -22.91 -7.62
CA THR A 124 -20.96 -23.70 -7.07
C THR A 124 -20.94 -25.08 -7.68
N LEU A 125 -20.96 -26.11 -6.84
CA LEU A 125 -21.02 -27.50 -7.25
C LEU A 125 -22.36 -28.12 -6.89
N LYS A 126 -22.80 -29.05 -7.73
CA LYS A 126 -23.96 -29.91 -7.49
C LYS A 126 -23.70 -31.27 -8.10
N ASP A 127 -23.98 -32.34 -7.34
CA ASP A 127 -23.83 -33.72 -7.79
C ASP A 127 -22.42 -34.02 -8.36
N GLY A 128 -21.38 -33.45 -7.75
CA GLY A 128 -19.98 -33.60 -8.18
C GLY A 128 -19.61 -32.87 -9.47
N LYS A 129 -20.44 -31.91 -9.92
CA LYS A 129 -20.21 -31.11 -11.12
C LYS A 129 -20.24 -29.62 -10.80
N ILE A 130 -19.40 -28.85 -11.48
CA ILE A 130 -19.43 -27.38 -11.44
C ILE A 130 -20.67 -26.91 -12.22
N VAL A 131 -21.56 -26.17 -11.56
CA VAL A 131 -22.78 -25.61 -12.17
C VAL A 131 -22.69 -24.09 -12.37
N ASP A 132 -21.84 -23.42 -11.59
CA ASP A 132 -21.61 -21.98 -11.70
C ASP A 132 -20.16 -21.66 -11.33
N GLU A 133 -19.55 -20.78 -12.12
CA GLU A 133 -18.28 -20.14 -11.87
C GLU A 133 -18.48 -18.64 -12.02
N THR A 134 -18.50 -17.92 -10.90
CA THR A 134 -18.62 -16.45 -10.89
C THR A 134 -17.38 -15.86 -10.26
N GLY A 135 -16.63 -15.07 -11.02
CA GLY A 135 -15.41 -14.42 -10.56
C GLY A 135 -15.47 -12.91 -10.58
N GLU A 136 -14.79 -12.32 -9.60
CA GLU A 136 -14.51 -10.90 -9.54
C GLU A 136 -13.00 -10.71 -9.70
N GLU A 137 -12.61 -9.98 -10.74
CA GLU A 137 -11.22 -9.85 -11.16
C GLU A 137 -10.81 -8.38 -11.31
N GLY A 138 -9.50 -8.14 -11.32
CA GLY A 138 -8.92 -6.84 -11.62
C GLY A 138 -9.10 -6.40 -13.08
N ALA A 139 -10.33 -6.42 -13.61
CA ALA A 139 -10.65 -6.11 -15.00
C ALA A 139 -10.19 -4.70 -15.38
N LEU A 140 -10.41 -3.69 -14.52
CA LEU A 140 -9.91 -2.33 -14.75
C LEU A 140 -8.38 -2.30 -14.88
N THR A 141 -7.67 -3.03 -14.00
CA THR A 141 -6.21 -3.14 -14.03
C THR A 141 -5.73 -3.81 -15.31
N ALA A 142 -6.36 -4.90 -15.74
CA ALA A 142 -6.04 -5.57 -17.00
C ALA A 142 -6.26 -4.64 -18.21
N LEU A 143 -7.42 -3.99 -18.29
CA LEU A 143 -7.77 -3.07 -19.39
C LEU A 143 -6.86 -1.84 -19.46
N GLN A 144 -6.37 -1.35 -18.31
CA GLN A 144 -5.35 -0.29 -18.26
C GLN A 144 -4.00 -0.77 -18.78
N GLN A 145 -3.56 -1.99 -18.42
CA GLN A 145 -2.31 -2.57 -18.93
C GLN A 145 -2.38 -2.85 -20.44
N LEU A 146 -3.57 -3.20 -20.95
CA LEU A 146 -3.84 -3.30 -22.38
C LEU A 146 -4.02 -1.93 -23.06
N GLY A 147 -3.94 -0.82 -22.33
CA GLY A 147 -4.08 0.54 -22.86
C GLY A 147 -5.46 0.84 -23.45
N LEU A 148 -6.50 0.12 -23.03
CA LEU A 148 -7.89 0.29 -23.48
C LEU A 148 -8.67 1.25 -22.58
N ILE A 149 -8.24 1.38 -21.32
CA ILE A 149 -8.73 2.38 -20.39
C ILE A 149 -7.54 3.22 -19.94
N GLN A 150 -7.68 4.54 -19.98
CA GLN A 150 -6.65 5.43 -19.46
C GLN A 150 -6.60 5.33 -17.92
N GLY A 151 -5.40 5.13 -17.37
CA GLY A 151 -5.18 5.20 -15.93
C GLY A 151 -5.38 6.62 -15.41
N PRO A 152 -5.89 6.82 -14.18
CA PRO A 152 -6.19 8.16 -13.66
C PRO A 152 -4.97 9.08 -13.48
N ASN A 153 -3.73 8.63 -13.70
CA ASN A 153 -2.52 9.45 -13.73
C ASN A 153 -1.40 8.72 -14.49
N THR A 154 -1.34 8.83 -15.81
CA THR A 154 -0.31 8.17 -16.66
C THR A 154 1.14 8.56 -16.35
N GLY A 155 1.38 9.58 -15.49
CA GLY A 155 2.70 9.99 -14.99
C GLY A 155 3.00 9.65 -13.52
N LYS A 156 2.06 9.03 -12.79
CA LYS A 156 2.32 8.50 -11.44
C LYS A 156 2.28 6.98 -11.48
N GLU A 157 3.46 6.38 -11.58
CA GLU A 157 3.63 4.95 -11.34
C GLU A 157 3.03 4.57 -9.98
N ILE A 158 2.05 3.65 -9.95
CA ILE A 158 1.64 3.03 -8.68
C ILE A 158 2.76 2.06 -8.30
N LYS A 159 3.73 2.59 -7.58
CA LYS A 159 4.73 1.78 -6.86
C LYS A 159 4.01 1.02 -5.76
N TYR A 160 3.94 -0.30 -5.90
CA TYR A 160 3.47 -1.19 -4.85
C TYR A 160 4.17 -0.84 -3.53
N LEU A 161 3.42 -0.90 -2.42
CA LEU A 161 3.67 -0.27 -1.11
C LEU A 161 5.10 -0.39 -0.55
N HIS A 162 5.94 -1.27 -1.06
CA HIS A 162 7.35 -1.46 -0.69
C HIS A 162 8.26 -0.23 -0.88
N GLU A 163 7.79 0.84 -1.53
CA GLU A 163 8.57 2.07 -1.73
C GLU A 163 8.03 3.28 -0.95
N THR A 164 6.89 3.14 -0.26
CA THR A 164 6.38 4.20 0.61
C THR A 164 7.00 4.11 2.01
N PRO A 165 7.45 5.23 2.63
CA PRO A 165 7.98 5.24 3.98
C PRO A 165 7.02 4.63 5.02
N ALA A 166 5.71 4.65 4.77
CA ALA A 166 4.71 4.02 5.62
C ALA A 166 4.85 2.48 5.72
N ALA A 167 5.37 1.81 4.69
CA ALA A 167 5.53 0.35 4.70
C ALA A 167 6.66 -0.15 5.60
N HIS A 168 7.55 0.73 6.07
CA HIS A 168 8.56 0.38 7.07
C HIS A 168 7.95 -0.06 8.41
N ALA A 169 6.71 0.35 8.68
CA ALA A 169 6.02 0.10 9.95
C ALA A 169 5.17 -1.18 9.94
N SER A 170 4.99 -1.82 8.79
CA SER A 170 4.04 -2.94 8.66
C SER A 170 4.66 -4.29 8.99
N PHE A 171 5.89 -4.56 8.56
CA PHE A 171 6.60 -5.82 8.81
C PHE A 171 8.08 -5.72 8.47
N ILE A 172 8.85 -6.70 8.94
CA ILE A 172 10.25 -6.94 8.60
C ILE A 172 10.35 -8.29 7.87
N TYR A 173 11.30 -8.43 6.95
CA TYR A 173 11.56 -9.73 6.31
C TYR A 173 12.97 -10.23 6.59
N GLY A 174 13.11 -11.53 6.84
CA GLY A 174 14.36 -12.26 6.97
C GLY A 174 14.70 -13.05 5.71
N VAL A 175 15.98 -13.17 5.39
CA VAL A 175 16.49 -14.01 4.31
C VAL A 175 17.13 -15.27 4.90
N LEU A 176 16.52 -16.44 4.68
CA LEU A 176 16.89 -17.73 5.29
C LEU A 176 18.37 -18.08 5.07
N THR A 177 18.87 -17.88 3.85
CA THR A 177 20.24 -18.24 3.46
C THR A 177 21.31 -17.37 4.10
N THR A 178 21.03 -16.08 4.32
CA THR A 178 22.02 -15.14 4.89
C THR A 178 21.82 -14.92 6.38
N ARG A 179 20.65 -15.31 6.92
CA ARG A 179 20.17 -14.95 8.25
C ARG A 179 20.19 -13.45 8.50
N ILE A 180 19.95 -12.64 7.46
CA ILE A 180 19.84 -11.18 7.56
C ILE A 180 18.37 -10.79 7.48
N PHE A 181 17.90 -9.89 8.34
CA PHE A 181 16.59 -9.27 8.20
C PHE A 181 16.67 -7.81 7.75
N CYS A 182 15.66 -7.36 7.01
CA CYS A 182 15.60 -6.11 6.28
C CYS A 182 14.21 -5.46 6.39
N ARG A 183 14.16 -4.14 6.18
CA ARG A 183 12.90 -3.43 5.86
C ARG A 183 12.47 -3.73 4.42
N PRO A 184 11.16 -3.70 4.09
CA PRO A 184 10.65 -3.95 2.74
C PRO A 184 11.29 -3.06 1.66
N THR A 185 11.63 -1.83 2.04
CA THR A 185 12.26 -0.78 1.22
C THR A 185 13.79 -0.87 1.16
N CYS A 186 14.39 -1.95 1.67
CA CYS A 186 15.85 -2.05 1.74
C CYS A 186 16.43 -2.03 0.32
N PRO A 187 17.40 -1.14 0.00
CA PRO A 187 18.00 -1.08 -1.33
C PRO A 187 18.96 -2.25 -1.62
N ALA A 188 18.99 -3.27 -0.76
CA ALA A 188 19.74 -4.49 -1.02
C ALA A 188 19.06 -5.30 -2.14
N ARG A 189 19.87 -6.08 -2.87
CA ARG A 189 19.35 -6.98 -3.90
C ARG A 189 18.30 -7.91 -3.28
N LEU A 190 17.13 -7.99 -3.90
CA LEU A 190 16.04 -8.83 -3.42
C LEU A 190 16.47 -10.29 -3.38
N ALA A 191 16.14 -10.96 -2.29
CA ALA A 191 16.32 -12.40 -2.15
C ALA A 191 15.27 -13.13 -3.00
N ARG A 192 15.56 -14.38 -3.38
CA ARG A 192 14.55 -15.26 -3.98
C ARG A 192 13.42 -15.46 -2.98
N GLN A 193 12.16 -15.39 -3.44
CA GLN A 193 10.98 -15.46 -2.58
C GLN A 193 10.96 -16.70 -1.68
N ALA A 194 11.39 -17.86 -2.19
CA ALA A 194 11.52 -19.11 -1.42
C ALA A 194 12.45 -19.01 -0.19
N ASN A 195 13.34 -18.02 -0.15
CA ASN A 195 14.27 -17.78 0.95
C ASN A 195 13.84 -16.63 1.85
N VAL A 196 12.61 -16.12 1.72
CA VAL A 196 12.10 -14.99 2.50
C VAL A 196 11.11 -15.47 3.56
N VAL A 197 11.27 -14.98 4.78
CA VAL A 197 10.33 -15.15 5.90
C VAL A 197 9.94 -13.77 6.43
N PHE A 198 8.74 -13.62 6.97
CA PHE A 198 8.26 -12.35 7.52
C PHE A 198 8.17 -12.39 9.04
N PHE A 199 8.36 -11.24 9.66
CA PHE A 199 8.26 -11.00 11.11
C PHE A 199 7.47 -9.71 11.34
N ASP A 200 6.66 -9.69 12.40
CA ASP A 200 5.89 -8.51 12.78
C ASP A 200 6.80 -7.41 13.35
N ALA A 201 7.82 -7.79 14.14
CA ALA A 201 8.79 -6.88 14.71
C ALA A 201 10.26 -7.32 14.51
N ALA A 202 11.18 -6.36 14.62
CA ALA A 202 12.62 -6.63 14.51
C ALA A 202 13.11 -7.55 15.63
N GLU A 203 12.53 -7.45 16.81
CA GLU A 203 12.80 -8.28 17.98
C GLU A 203 12.49 -9.75 17.71
N ASP A 204 11.42 -10.04 16.97
CA ASP A 204 11.01 -11.41 16.61
C ASP A 204 12.05 -12.05 15.69
N ALA A 205 12.55 -11.29 14.72
CA ALA A 205 13.61 -11.72 13.82
C ALA A 205 14.92 -12.02 14.58
N VAL A 206 15.26 -11.20 15.57
CA VAL A 206 16.43 -11.43 16.43
C VAL A 206 16.27 -12.70 17.27
N ARG A 207 15.09 -12.92 17.88
CA ARG A 207 14.80 -14.17 18.62
C ARG A 207 14.88 -15.41 17.72
N ALA A 208 14.52 -15.27 16.45
CA ALA A 208 14.65 -16.32 15.43
C ALA A 208 16.09 -16.50 14.87
N GLY A 209 17.07 -15.78 15.43
CA GLY A 209 18.49 -15.91 15.08
C GLY A 209 18.93 -15.13 13.84
N PHE A 210 18.15 -14.13 13.40
CA PHE A 210 18.53 -13.25 12.31
C PHE A 210 19.30 -12.03 12.82
N ARG A 211 20.25 -11.54 12.01
CA ARG A 211 21.00 -10.31 12.28
C ARG A 211 20.46 -9.13 11.45
N PRO A 212 20.47 -7.90 11.98
CA PRO A 212 19.94 -6.75 11.25
C PRO A 212 20.81 -6.42 10.03
N CYS A 213 20.15 -6.04 8.95
CA CYS A 213 20.81 -5.57 7.75
C CYS A 213 21.57 -4.27 7.99
N LYS A 214 22.86 -4.26 7.66
CA LYS A 214 23.71 -3.06 7.80
C LYS A 214 23.32 -1.92 6.85
N ARG A 215 22.56 -2.21 5.78
CA ARG A 215 22.18 -1.23 4.75
C ARG A 215 20.93 -0.44 5.13
N CYS A 216 19.84 -1.13 5.47
CA CYS A 216 18.61 -0.45 5.92
C CYS A 216 18.54 -0.24 7.45
N LYS A 217 19.46 -0.84 8.23
CA LYS A 217 19.56 -0.72 9.69
C LYS A 217 18.19 -0.84 10.36
N PRO A 218 17.51 -1.99 10.17
CA PRO A 218 16.13 -2.17 10.58
C PRO A 218 15.94 -2.09 12.11
N ASP A 219 17.01 -2.37 12.85
CA ASP A 219 17.19 -2.25 14.31
C ASP A 219 17.42 -0.82 14.80
N SER A 220 17.73 0.12 13.90
CA SER A 220 17.87 1.54 14.28
C SER A 220 16.52 2.24 14.29
N ALA A 221 16.26 3.06 15.31
CA ALA A 221 15.09 3.94 15.35
C ALA A 221 14.98 4.68 14.00
N THR A 222 13.78 4.63 13.39
CA THR A 222 13.51 5.27 12.09
C THR A 222 13.89 6.76 12.15
N PRO A 223 14.23 7.42 11.02
CA PRO A 223 14.47 8.85 11.01
C PRO A 223 13.34 9.63 11.68
N GLU A 224 12.09 9.20 11.47
CA GLU A 224 10.88 9.79 12.04
C GLU A 224 10.82 9.59 13.56
N ARG A 225 11.08 8.37 14.06
CA ARG A 225 11.12 8.09 15.49
C ARG A 225 12.26 8.83 16.18
N ARG A 226 13.43 8.87 15.56
CA ARG A 226 14.58 9.65 16.04
C ARG A 226 14.24 11.14 16.09
N ASN A 227 13.60 11.66 15.06
CA ASN A 227 13.15 13.04 14.99
C ASN A 227 12.11 13.34 16.07
N GLN A 228 11.14 12.45 16.29
CA GLN A 228 10.15 12.55 17.37
C GLN A 228 10.82 12.55 18.74
N GLU A 229 11.75 11.62 19.02
CA GLU A 229 12.47 11.55 20.29
C GLU A 229 13.33 12.81 20.53
N VAL A 230 14.00 13.31 19.49
CA VAL A 230 14.80 14.53 19.55
C VAL A 230 13.92 15.76 19.78
N VAL A 231 12.79 15.87 19.10
CA VAL A 231 11.82 16.96 19.27
C VAL A 231 11.15 16.91 20.63
N GLN A 232 10.76 15.73 21.12
CA GLN A 232 10.22 15.55 22.47
C GLN A 232 11.21 16.03 23.54
N ARG A 233 12.49 15.67 23.39
CA ARG A 233 13.56 16.17 24.29
C ARG A 233 13.72 17.68 24.22
N ALA A 234 13.66 18.25 23.01
CA ALA A 234 13.71 19.70 22.82
C ALA A 234 12.51 20.42 23.47
N CYS A 235 11.29 19.88 23.31
CA CYS A 235 10.10 20.41 23.97
C CYS A 235 10.23 20.38 25.50
N GLY A 236 10.78 19.30 26.06
CA GLY A 236 11.10 19.21 27.49
C GLY A 236 12.05 20.31 27.94
N ILE A 237 13.19 20.47 27.26
CA ILE A 237 14.18 21.53 27.58
C ILE A 237 13.57 22.94 27.52
N ILE A 238 12.76 23.22 26.50
CA ILE A 238 12.12 24.53 26.34
C ILE A 238 11.11 24.75 27.46
N ARG A 239 10.30 23.74 27.80
CA ARG A 239 9.28 23.82 28.85
C ARG A 239 9.90 23.93 30.25
N ASP A 240 10.89 23.11 30.58
CA ASP A 240 11.57 23.11 31.88
C ASP A 240 12.25 24.44 32.21
N ARG A 241 12.59 25.21 31.17
CA ARG A 241 13.19 26.54 31.27
C ARG A 241 12.21 27.65 30.89
N ASN A 242 10.91 27.34 30.95
CA ASN A 242 9.77 28.23 30.73
C ASN A 242 9.90 29.09 29.46
N GLY A 243 10.42 28.51 28.38
CA GLY A 243 10.59 29.21 27.11
C GLY A 243 11.65 30.31 27.10
N VAL A 244 12.48 30.46 28.14
CA VAL A 244 13.58 31.44 28.19
C VAL A 244 14.74 31.02 27.29
N VAL A 245 14.86 29.72 26.98
CA VAL A 245 15.87 29.20 26.06
C VAL A 245 15.60 29.64 24.64
N THR A 246 16.65 30.11 23.96
CA THR A 246 16.54 30.42 22.55
C THR A 246 16.43 29.13 21.71
N PRO A 247 15.65 29.13 20.62
CA PRO A 247 15.61 28.00 19.68
C PRO A 247 16.99 27.48 19.20
N ALA A 248 17.99 28.36 19.11
CA ALA A 248 19.36 27.98 18.75
C ALA A 248 20.08 27.20 19.86
N GLU A 249 19.87 27.58 21.12
CA GLU A 249 20.40 26.85 22.28
C GLU A 249 19.70 25.50 22.45
N ALA A 250 18.38 25.44 22.26
CA ALA A 250 17.63 24.19 22.28
C ALA A 250 18.15 23.22 21.20
N ALA A 251 18.37 23.70 19.98
CA ALA A 251 18.97 22.92 18.89
C ALA A 251 20.35 22.35 19.27
N LYS A 252 21.21 23.18 19.88
CA LYS A 252 22.54 22.78 20.33
C LYS A 252 22.49 21.70 21.42
N LEU A 253 21.56 21.83 22.39
CA LEU A 253 21.40 20.87 23.48
C LEU A 253 20.90 19.50 23.01
N VAL A 254 20.19 19.44 21.89
CA VAL A 254 19.77 18.18 21.26
C VAL A 254 20.70 17.71 20.13
N GLY A 255 21.84 18.39 19.93
CA GLY A 255 22.87 17.98 18.98
C GLY A 255 22.52 18.19 17.50
N LEU A 256 21.60 19.11 17.19
CA LEU A 256 21.19 19.43 15.83
C LEU A 256 21.67 20.82 15.39
N SER A 257 21.89 21.00 14.08
CA SER A 257 22.05 22.33 13.51
C SER A 257 20.73 23.10 13.60
N TYR A 258 20.78 24.42 13.77
CA TYR A 258 19.57 25.24 13.90
C TYR A 258 18.61 25.10 12.71
N ARG A 259 19.15 25.10 11.48
CA ARG A 259 18.36 24.94 10.23
C ARG A 259 17.63 23.59 10.20
N TYR A 260 18.32 22.50 10.54
CA TYR A 260 17.73 21.17 10.54
C TYR A 260 16.72 21.01 11.69
N PHE A 261 17.05 21.48 12.88
CA PHE A 261 16.15 21.51 14.04
C PHE A 261 14.84 22.24 13.74
N HIS A 262 14.90 23.42 13.10
CA HIS A 262 13.71 24.20 12.79
C HIS A 262 12.75 23.45 11.85
N GLY A 263 13.26 22.80 10.81
CA GLY A 263 12.45 22.00 9.88
C GLY A 263 11.79 20.81 10.57
N VAL A 264 12.59 20.00 11.25
CA VAL A 264 12.12 18.79 11.94
C VAL A 264 11.13 19.11 13.06
N PHE A 265 11.37 20.18 13.84
CA PHE A 265 10.47 20.58 14.92
C PHE A 265 9.11 21.02 14.38
N LYS A 266 9.08 21.79 13.28
CA LYS A 266 7.82 22.22 12.65
C LYS A 266 7.05 21.04 12.05
N GLU A 267 7.76 20.12 11.42
CA GLU A 267 7.17 18.90 10.85
C GLU A 267 6.53 18.01 11.94
N VAL A 268 7.21 17.83 13.07
CA VAL A 268 6.74 16.95 14.16
C VAL A 268 5.68 17.60 15.05
N THR A 269 5.80 18.90 15.36
CA THR A 269 4.90 19.58 16.33
C THR A 269 3.81 20.44 15.69
N GLY A 270 3.89 20.70 14.38
CA GLY A 270 3.00 21.63 13.67
C GLY A 270 3.32 23.12 13.88
N VAL A 271 4.20 23.48 14.83
CA VAL A 271 4.56 24.87 15.15
C VAL A 271 6.08 25.09 15.12
N THR A 272 6.51 26.35 15.00
CA THR A 272 7.96 26.64 15.05
C THR A 272 8.49 26.57 16.48
N PRO A 273 9.78 26.26 16.69
CA PRO A 273 10.38 26.28 18.03
C PRO A 273 10.22 27.63 18.76
N ALA A 274 10.27 28.74 18.01
CA ALA A 274 10.09 30.08 18.57
C ALA A 274 8.65 30.33 19.04
N HIS A 275 7.66 29.83 18.28
CA HIS A 275 6.26 29.89 18.66
C HIS A 275 6.02 29.08 19.94
N PHE A 276 6.53 27.84 19.99
CA PHE A 276 6.40 26.98 21.15
C PHE A 276 7.05 27.57 22.40
N ALA A 277 8.25 28.15 22.28
CA ALA A 277 8.91 28.84 23.40
C ALA A 277 8.11 30.08 23.87
N ARG A 278 7.44 30.80 22.96
CA ARG A 278 6.57 31.93 23.33
C ARG A 278 5.34 31.45 24.11
N GLN A 279 4.69 30.38 23.68
CA GLN A 279 3.56 29.78 24.40
C GLN A 279 3.95 29.37 25.82
N CYS A 280 5.10 28.71 25.99
CA CYS A 280 5.61 28.34 27.33
C CYS A 280 5.83 29.57 28.24
N ARG A 281 6.25 30.72 27.68
CA ARG A 281 6.39 31.97 28.46
C ARG A 281 5.02 32.54 28.86
N GLU A 282 4.08 32.57 27.91
CA GLU A 282 2.72 33.08 28.14
C GLU A 282 1.98 32.25 29.20
N GLU A 283 2.13 30.92 29.17
CA GLU A 283 1.59 30.00 30.19
C GLU A 283 2.18 30.31 31.59
N GLN A 284 3.50 30.50 31.69
CA GLN A 284 4.14 30.84 32.98
C GLN A 284 3.67 32.20 33.53
N LEU A 285 3.48 33.19 32.66
CA LEU A 285 2.94 34.50 33.05
C LEU A 285 1.49 34.38 33.56
N GLY A 286 0.66 33.54 32.93
CA GLY A 286 -0.70 33.24 33.39
C GLY A 286 -0.76 32.56 34.77
N ASP A 287 0.16 31.61 35.02
CA ASP A 287 0.27 30.92 36.31
C ASP A 287 0.80 31.84 37.42
N ALA A 288 1.73 32.75 37.09
CA ALA A 288 2.25 33.76 38.02
C ALA A 288 1.17 34.80 38.40
N VAL A 289 0.33 35.20 37.45
CA VAL A 289 -0.77 36.16 37.71
C VAL A 289 -1.90 35.50 38.52
N SER A 290 -2.23 34.23 38.26
CA SER A 290 -3.22 33.49 39.05
C SER A 290 -2.75 33.20 40.48
N SER A 291 -1.46 32.91 40.70
CA SER A 291 -0.90 32.70 42.04
C SER A 291 -0.69 34.00 42.84
N ALA A 292 -0.47 35.14 42.18
CA ALA A 292 -0.37 36.45 42.83
C ALA A 292 -1.73 37.01 43.29
N SER A 293 -2.85 36.61 42.66
CA SER A 293 -4.20 37.09 43.02
C SER A 293 -4.71 36.55 44.37
N LEU A 294 -4.06 35.54 44.96
CA LEU A 294 -4.46 34.95 46.24
C LEU A 294 -3.78 35.54 47.48
N ASN A 295 -2.84 36.49 47.34
CA ASN A 295 -2.19 37.14 48.48
C ASN A 295 -1.96 38.63 48.24
N THR A 296 -2.99 39.46 48.43
CA THR A 296 -2.78 40.85 48.85
C THR A 296 -3.99 41.35 49.65
N PRO A 297 -3.83 41.81 50.91
CA PRO A 297 -4.91 42.49 51.63
C PRO A 297 -5.05 43.90 51.07
N LEU A 298 -6.25 44.22 50.59
CA LEU A 298 -6.62 45.54 50.06
C LEU A 298 -6.76 46.53 51.23
N VAL A 299 -5.78 47.42 51.44
CA VAL A 299 -5.98 48.64 52.25
C VAL A 299 -6.36 49.75 51.28
N ALA A 300 -7.63 50.12 51.28
CA ALA A 300 -8.18 51.21 50.48
C ALA A 300 -7.96 52.55 51.20
N THR A 301 -7.27 53.48 50.54
CA THR A 301 -7.45 54.92 50.77
C THR A 301 -7.76 55.57 49.43
N LEU A 302 -9.01 56.02 49.31
CA LEU A 302 -9.57 56.79 48.20
C LEU A 302 -9.20 58.26 48.35
N THR A 303 -8.74 58.91 47.27
CA THR A 303 -9.25 60.20 46.80
C THR A 303 -8.96 60.37 45.30
N ASP A 304 -10.05 60.34 44.53
CA ASP A 304 -10.38 61.02 43.28
C ASP A 304 -9.28 61.55 42.34
N ASN A 305 -9.28 61.08 41.08
CA ASN A 305 -10.01 61.80 40.03
C ASN A 305 -10.14 61.02 38.69
N THR A 306 -11.32 61.14 38.09
CA THR A 306 -11.66 61.02 36.65
C THR A 306 -11.62 59.65 35.93
N THR A 307 -12.78 58.99 35.96
CA THR A 307 -13.59 58.49 34.83
C THR A 307 -12.92 57.77 33.64
N VAL A 308 -13.02 56.43 33.65
CA VAL A 308 -13.55 55.63 32.53
C VAL A 308 -14.46 54.55 33.13
N VAL A 309 -15.74 54.54 32.72
CA VAL A 309 -16.75 53.57 33.19
C VAL A 309 -16.80 52.37 32.23
N PRO A 310 -16.80 51.12 32.75
CA PRO A 310 -16.87 49.88 31.98
C PRO A 310 -18.30 49.30 31.92
N LYS A 311 -18.59 48.43 30.94
CA LYS A 311 -19.68 47.44 30.97
C LYS A 311 -19.22 46.20 30.18
N THR A 312 -18.71 45.16 30.84
CA THR A 312 -19.38 44.01 31.49
C THR A 312 -19.90 42.95 30.51
N SER A 313 -19.47 41.74 30.83
CA SER A 313 -19.86 40.41 30.36
C SER A 313 -21.36 40.16 30.31
N ASP A 314 -21.80 39.45 29.29
CA ASP A 314 -22.83 38.41 29.39
C ASP A 314 -22.62 37.37 28.27
N GLU A 315 -22.96 36.12 28.58
CA GLU A 315 -23.17 34.96 27.68
C GLU A 315 -21.99 33.98 27.42
N LEU A 316 -21.73 33.16 28.44
CA LEU A 316 -21.54 31.72 28.27
C LEU A 316 -22.92 31.04 28.16
N CYS A 317 -23.00 29.98 27.33
CA CYS A 317 -24.11 29.02 27.12
C CYS A 317 -25.14 29.30 26.01
N ALA A 318 -24.83 28.84 24.79
CA ALA A 318 -25.62 27.96 23.92
C ALA A 318 -24.81 27.84 22.60
N ILE A 319 -24.62 26.70 21.95
CA ILE A 319 -25.61 26.03 21.11
C ILE A 319 -25.03 24.66 20.75
N ASN A 320 -25.77 23.60 21.07
CA ASN A 320 -25.71 22.34 20.33
C ASN A 320 -27.13 22.15 19.76
N SER A 321 -27.32 22.28 18.45
CA SER A 321 -28.50 21.80 17.70
C SER A 321 -28.22 21.85 16.19
N LEU A 322 -28.66 20.81 15.52
CA LEU A 322 -28.34 20.36 14.16
C LEU A 322 -29.04 21.15 13.03
N ASN A 323 -28.31 21.34 11.90
CA ASN A 323 -28.70 21.26 10.46
C ASN A 323 -29.88 22.10 9.88
N PRO A 324 -30.07 22.16 8.53
CA PRO A 324 -29.17 22.50 7.41
C PRO A 324 -29.84 23.53 6.43
N ALA A 325 -29.20 23.81 5.28
CA ALA A 325 -29.72 24.40 4.04
C ALA A 325 -29.32 25.85 3.69
N GLU A 326 -29.01 26.01 2.38
CA GLU A 326 -28.74 27.24 1.61
C GLU A 326 -27.41 27.94 1.93
N SER A 327 -26.53 28.33 1.02
CA SER A 327 -26.53 28.46 -0.44
C SER A 327 -25.04 28.62 -0.84
N GLY A 328 -24.64 28.24 -2.05
CA GLY A 328 -24.31 29.30 -3.01
C GLY A 328 -22.80 29.43 -3.25
N TYR A 329 -22.35 28.69 -4.26
CA TYR A 329 -21.10 28.89 -5.00
C TYR A 329 -20.86 30.39 -5.32
N LYS A 330 -19.70 30.94 -4.95
CA LYS A 330 -19.10 32.12 -5.62
C LYS A 330 -17.57 32.06 -5.52
N GLU A 331 -16.94 31.93 -6.68
CA GLU A 331 -15.53 32.23 -6.89
C GLU A 331 -15.26 33.73 -6.67
N SER A 332 -14.11 34.05 -6.07
CA SER A 332 -13.48 35.36 -6.27
C SER A 332 -11.97 35.17 -6.37
N SER A 333 -11.52 35.16 -7.61
CA SER A 333 -10.19 35.52 -8.07
C SER A 333 -9.79 36.92 -7.59
N SER A 334 -8.62 37.06 -6.96
CA SER A 334 -7.61 38.08 -7.28
C SER A 334 -6.62 38.21 -6.10
N GLU A 335 -5.59 37.37 -6.04
CA GLU A 335 -4.36 37.67 -5.28
C GLU A 335 -3.18 36.72 -5.62
N ASN A 336 -3.10 36.22 -6.86
CA ASN A 336 -1.97 35.40 -7.31
C ASN A 336 -1.50 35.81 -8.71
N HIS A 337 -1.09 37.06 -8.90
CA HIS A 337 -0.54 37.51 -10.19
C HIS A 337 0.93 38.00 -10.12
N GLU A 338 1.59 37.91 -8.96
CA GLU A 338 3.02 38.26 -8.84
C GLU A 338 3.93 37.05 -8.56
N LEU A 339 3.39 35.84 -8.38
CA LEU A 339 4.20 34.62 -8.12
C LEU A 339 4.34 33.69 -9.33
N GLU A 340 3.55 33.85 -10.40
CA GLU A 340 3.63 33.01 -11.60
C GLU A 340 4.72 33.45 -12.59
N MET A 341 5.27 34.65 -12.47
CA MET A 341 6.32 35.14 -13.38
C MET A 341 7.76 34.74 -13.00
N GLU A 342 8.05 34.43 -11.73
CA GLU A 342 9.40 34.00 -11.31
C GLU A 342 9.69 32.52 -11.58
N LEU A 343 8.67 31.65 -11.63
CA LEU A 343 8.85 30.21 -11.85
C LEU A 343 9.02 29.85 -13.34
N ASP A 344 8.46 30.66 -14.24
CA ASP A 344 8.54 30.43 -15.69
C ASP A 344 9.92 30.85 -16.28
N LEU A 345 10.64 31.75 -15.58
CA LEU A 345 12.01 32.14 -15.90
C LEU A 345 13.05 31.09 -15.49
N ILE A 346 12.82 30.38 -14.37
CA ILE A 346 13.70 29.29 -13.91
C ILE A 346 13.54 28.04 -14.81
N TRP A 347 12.32 27.79 -15.31
CA TRP A 347 12.06 26.63 -16.17
C TRP A 347 12.69 26.77 -17.57
N ARG A 348 12.85 28.01 -18.08
CA ARG A 348 13.46 28.27 -19.38
C ARG A 348 15.00 28.21 -19.40
N GLU A 349 15.67 28.38 -18.26
CA GLU A 349 17.14 28.20 -18.15
C GLU A 349 17.57 26.73 -18.02
N MET A 350 16.68 25.82 -17.62
CA MET A 350 17.02 24.40 -17.40
C MET A 350 16.89 23.50 -18.63
N CYS A 351 16.32 24.00 -19.74
CA CYS A 351 16.04 23.21 -20.95
C CYS A 351 16.79 23.70 -22.20
N GLN A 352 18.04 24.14 -22.04
CA GLN A 352 18.99 24.30 -23.14
C GLN A 352 20.33 23.69 -22.76
N ASP A 353 20.45 22.36 -22.90
CA ASP A 353 21.66 21.75 -23.46
C ASP A 353 21.38 20.31 -23.86
N ASP A 354 21.43 20.08 -25.16
CA ASP A 354 21.44 18.77 -25.80
C ASP A 354 22.78 18.09 -25.55
N GLY A 355 22.73 16.95 -24.87
CA GLY A 355 23.88 16.06 -24.67
C GLY A 355 23.52 14.63 -25.01
N HIS A 356 23.32 14.35 -26.30
CA HIS A 356 23.32 13.01 -26.85
C HIS A 356 24.61 12.27 -26.46
N GLY A 357 24.47 11.03 -25.98
CA GLY A 357 25.55 10.05 -25.95
C GLY A 357 25.67 9.29 -24.64
N LEU A 358 24.89 8.21 -24.49
CA LEU A 358 25.29 6.95 -23.83
C LEU A 358 24.13 5.94 -23.84
N TRP A 359 23.65 5.54 -25.02
CA TRP A 359 22.66 4.46 -25.16
C TRP A 359 23.09 3.31 -26.08
N ASP A 360 24.36 3.27 -26.52
CA ASP A 360 24.84 2.26 -27.47
C ASP A 360 25.72 1.13 -26.89
N GLN A 361 25.75 0.90 -25.57
CA GLN A 361 26.54 -0.22 -25.01
C GLN A 361 25.92 -0.84 -23.75
N VAL A 362 24.73 -1.43 -23.85
CA VAL A 362 24.33 -2.60 -23.03
C VAL A 362 23.32 -3.44 -23.81
N ASP A 363 23.70 -3.85 -25.03
CA ASP A 363 22.99 -4.87 -25.79
C ASP A 363 24.02 -5.97 -26.07
N GLU A 364 24.08 -7.01 -25.20
CA GLU A 364 24.66 -8.35 -25.52
C GLU A 364 24.75 -9.40 -24.38
N THR A 365 24.27 -9.20 -23.14
CA THR A 365 24.47 -10.21 -22.06
C THR A 365 23.24 -10.77 -21.34
N LEU A 366 22.03 -10.66 -21.90
CA LEU A 366 20.82 -11.28 -21.33
C LEU A 366 20.08 -12.28 -22.24
N ASN A 367 20.76 -12.83 -23.24
CA ASN A 367 20.28 -14.03 -23.97
C ASN A 367 20.71 -15.32 -23.26
N GLY A 368 20.30 -15.48 -22.01
CA GLY A 368 20.40 -16.74 -21.28
C GLY A 368 19.01 -17.28 -20.97
N GLU A 369 18.43 -18.02 -21.93
CA GLU A 369 17.21 -18.79 -21.73
C GLU A 369 17.40 -19.78 -20.57
N MET A 370 16.57 -19.67 -19.53
CA MET A 370 16.45 -20.70 -18.50
C MET A 370 15.03 -21.29 -18.62
N PRO A 371 14.88 -22.59 -18.98
CA PRO A 371 13.57 -23.21 -19.14
C PRO A 371 12.80 -23.28 -17.82
N TRP A 372 11.47 -23.12 -17.89
CA TRP A 372 10.55 -23.07 -16.75
C TRP A 372 10.46 -24.39 -15.94
N ASP A 373 11.01 -25.48 -16.48
CA ASP A 373 10.91 -26.83 -15.89
C ASP A 373 11.70 -26.98 -14.57
N GLU A 374 12.71 -26.15 -14.34
CA GLU A 374 13.51 -26.14 -13.10
C GLU A 374 12.84 -25.40 -11.92
N LEU A 375 11.75 -24.65 -12.16
CA LEU A 375 11.00 -23.97 -11.09
C LEU A 375 9.99 -24.89 -10.37
N LEU A 376 9.68 -26.06 -10.94
CA LEU A 376 8.61 -26.95 -10.46
C LEU A 376 9.10 -28.21 -9.73
N SER A 377 10.40 -28.55 -9.75
CA SER A 377 10.91 -29.80 -9.15
C SER A 377 11.13 -29.75 -7.63
N GLY A 378 10.85 -28.63 -6.96
CA GLY A 378 11.07 -28.44 -5.52
C GLY A 378 9.86 -28.69 -4.61
N ALA A 379 8.69 -29.02 -5.17
CA ALA A 379 7.47 -29.25 -4.40
C ALA A 379 6.98 -30.69 -4.64
N TYR A 380 6.83 -31.45 -3.56
CA TYR A 380 6.44 -32.88 -3.44
C TYR A 380 7.59 -33.86 -3.19
N GLN A 381 8.03 -33.94 -1.92
CA GLN A 381 8.12 -35.20 -1.17
C GLN A 381 7.94 -34.88 0.31
N VAL A 382 6.71 -35.05 0.84
CA VAL A 382 6.50 -35.25 2.27
C VAL A 382 6.38 -36.76 2.44
N ASN A 383 7.36 -37.38 3.10
CA ASN A 383 7.24 -38.77 3.51
C ASN A 383 6.36 -38.84 4.77
N ASP A 384 5.39 -39.75 4.79
CA ASP A 384 4.42 -39.99 5.87
C ASP A 384 5.03 -40.53 7.19
N ALA A 385 6.31 -40.25 7.48
CA ALA A 385 7.02 -40.78 8.65
C ALA A 385 7.29 -39.75 9.77
N ASP A 386 7.05 -38.45 9.56
CA ASP A 386 7.43 -37.40 10.52
C ASP A 386 6.23 -36.78 11.30
N ILE A 387 5.04 -37.40 11.25
CA ILE A 387 3.88 -37.00 12.07
C ILE A 387 3.76 -37.92 13.29
N LEU A 388 4.81 -37.99 14.12
CA LEU A 388 4.70 -38.39 15.51
C LEU A 388 5.77 -37.61 16.29
N ASP A 389 5.36 -37.09 17.46
CA ASP A 389 6.16 -36.37 18.46
C ASP A 389 6.26 -34.83 18.32
N ALA A 390 5.25 -34.13 18.85
CA ALA A 390 5.46 -32.99 19.74
C ALA A 390 4.14 -32.59 20.44
N GLU A 391 3.89 -33.18 21.61
CA GLU A 391 3.07 -32.57 22.66
C GLU A 391 3.73 -31.26 23.14
N TRP A 392 2.99 -30.15 23.31
CA TRP A 392 3.16 -29.08 24.33
C TRP A 392 1.94 -28.13 24.19
N ILE A 393 0.89 -28.23 25.03
CA ILE A 393 0.65 -27.52 26.31
C ILE A 393 0.24 -26.03 26.17
N ILE A 394 -1.01 -25.78 26.58
CA ILE A 394 -1.83 -24.56 26.81
C ILE A 394 -2.48 -23.91 25.60
#